data_AF-A0A6N7M9L7-F1
#
_entry.id   AF-A0A6N7M9L7-F1
#
_cell.length_a   1.000
_cell.length_b   1.000
_cell.length_c   1.000
_cell.angle_alpha   90.00
_cell.angle_beta   90.00
_cell.angle_gamma   90.00
#
_symmetry.space_group_name_H-M   'P 1'
#
loop_
_entity.id
_entity.type
_entity.pdbx_description
1 polymer ?
#
loop_
_entity_poly.entity_id
_entity_poly.type
_entity_poly.pdbx_seq_one_letter_code
_entity_poly.pdbx_strand_id
1 'polypeptide(L)'
;MQILSGTAVIKDAFIFIYTPVPGSTIIKTGKMWLLLKHLKLIWIIECILAVLKSRDFEDWVMERINDFTWAKHLVTGKVIEKFTFMDFRAVSLNIPSTEDRHLNRYRYRILFFPKGENRPVLSLNLEFSILGAYFLTEQSGQAHHTLKEVDEGLAYEDFKKWALTRAEESLHID
;
A
#
# COMPACT_ATOMS: atom_id res chain seq x y z
N MET A 1 24.76 -35.98 6.69
CA MET A 1 23.29 -35.89 6.82
C MET A 1 22.98 -34.58 7.54
N GLN A 2 22.14 -33.76 6.92
CA GLN A 2 21.60 -32.45 7.35
C GLN A 2 22.61 -31.34 7.72
N ILE A 3 22.81 -30.42 6.77
CA ILE A 3 23.09 -29.01 7.06
C ILE A 3 21.72 -28.34 7.17
N LEU A 4 21.35 -27.96 8.38
CA LEU A 4 20.18 -27.10 8.64
C LEU A 4 20.54 -25.68 8.24
N SER A 5 19.74 -25.12 7.34
CA SER A 5 19.68 -23.70 7.02
C SER A 5 19.29 -22.91 8.28
N GLY A 6 20.07 -21.90 8.62
CA GLY A 6 19.80 -21.01 9.74
C GLY A 6 20.04 -19.55 9.33
N THR A 7 18.94 -18.87 9.10
CA THR A 7 18.71 -17.44 8.89
C THR A 7 19.54 -16.50 9.77
N ALA A 8 20.07 -15.44 9.15
CA ALA A 8 20.66 -14.31 9.84
C ALA A 8 19.56 -13.45 10.48
N VAL A 9 19.65 -13.26 11.80
CA VAL A 9 18.83 -12.27 12.53
C VAL A 9 19.63 -10.97 12.59
N ILE A 10 19.14 -9.94 11.91
CA ILE A 10 19.72 -8.60 11.94
C ILE A 10 19.21 -7.89 13.20
N LYS A 11 20.03 -7.84 14.24
CA LYS A 11 19.93 -6.83 15.29
C LYS A 11 21.32 -6.27 15.55
N ASP A 12 21.41 -4.97 15.41
CA ASP A 12 22.54 -4.10 15.72
C ASP A 12 23.82 -4.40 14.92
N ALA A 13 24.18 -3.44 14.06
CA ALA A 13 25.24 -3.54 13.08
C ALA A 13 26.62 -3.75 13.73
N PHE A 14 27.00 -5.02 13.92
CA PHE A 14 28.37 -5.47 14.01
C PHE A 14 28.55 -6.72 13.14
N ILE A 15 29.16 -6.54 11.96
CA ILE A 15 29.59 -7.68 11.13
C ILE A 15 30.91 -8.20 11.72
N PHE A 16 30.84 -9.26 12.52
CA PHE A 16 32.01 -10.04 12.89
C PHE A 16 32.29 -11.08 11.79
N ILE A 17 33.37 -10.88 11.03
CA ILE A 17 33.86 -11.89 10.08
C ILE A 17 34.80 -12.83 10.84
N TYR A 18 34.35 -14.04 11.15
CA TYR A 18 35.22 -15.14 11.59
C TYR A 18 35.86 -15.80 10.37
N THR A 19 37.20 -15.85 10.32
CA THR A 19 37.92 -16.71 9.38
C THR A 19 38.51 -17.90 10.14
N PRO A 20 38.17 -19.16 9.81
CA PRO A 20 38.97 -20.29 10.27
C PRO A 20 40.19 -20.42 9.36
N VAL A 21 41.39 -20.46 9.94
CA VAL A 21 42.60 -20.87 9.21
C VAL A 21 43.26 -21.98 10.00
N PRO A 22 43.66 -23.07 9.34
CA PRO A 22 45.07 -23.43 9.44
C PRO A 22 45.65 -23.87 8.08
N GLY A 23 46.81 -23.29 7.70
CA GLY A 23 47.71 -23.92 6.72
C GLY A 23 48.04 -23.19 5.42
N SER A 24 47.81 -21.88 5.27
CA SER A 24 48.26 -21.16 4.06
C SER A 24 49.43 -20.20 4.32
N THR A 25 50.57 -20.52 3.70
CA THR A 25 51.75 -19.66 3.61
C THR A 25 51.40 -18.35 2.89
N ILE A 26 51.56 -17.23 3.59
CA ILE A 26 51.32 -15.89 3.04
C ILE A 26 52.56 -15.45 2.24
N ILE A 27 52.48 -15.47 0.92
CA ILE A 27 53.42 -14.71 0.07
C ILE A 27 52.92 -13.27 0.05
N LYS A 28 53.58 -12.39 0.80
CA LYS A 28 53.30 -10.94 0.82
C LYS A 28 53.74 -10.29 -0.50
N THR A 29 52.80 -10.06 -1.41
CA THR A 29 52.95 -9.05 -2.47
C THR A 29 52.13 -7.82 -2.08
N GLY A 30 52.80 -6.79 -1.55
CA GLY A 30 52.20 -5.61 -0.92
C GLY A 30 51.30 -4.73 -1.80
N LYS A 31 51.18 -4.99 -3.11
CA LYS A 31 50.28 -4.25 -4.02
C LYS A 31 48.86 -4.84 -4.11
N MET A 32 48.68 -6.13 -3.87
CA MET A 32 47.37 -6.80 -4.04
C MET A 32 46.41 -6.52 -2.87
N TRP A 33 46.97 -6.21 -1.69
CA TRP A 33 46.20 -5.93 -0.48
C TRP A 33 45.50 -4.56 -0.49
N LEU A 34 46.09 -3.56 -1.16
CA LEU A 34 45.43 -2.26 -1.37
C LEU A 34 44.26 -2.38 -2.35
N LEU A 35 44.45 -3.13 -3.45
CA LEU A 35 43.42 -3.39 -4.45
C LEU A 35 42.20 -4.12 -3.86
N LEU A 36 42.41 -5.13 -3.02
CA LEU A 36 41.33 -5.85 -2.33
C LEU A 36 40.58 -4.99 -1.30
N LYS A 37 41.24 -4.05 -0.63
CA LYS A 37 40.59 -3.09 0.28
C LYS A 37 39.74 -2.07 -0.50
N HIS A 38 40.25 -1.57 -1.62
CA HIS A 38 39.49 -0.65 -2.48
C HIS A 38 38.29 -1.34 -3.14
N LEU A 39 38.45 -2.58 -3.62
CA LEU A 39 37.34 -3.35 -4.19
C LEU A 39 36.24 -3.65 -3.18
N LYS A 40 36.59 -3.97 -1.92
CA LYS A 40 35.61 -4.14 -0.84
C LYS A 40 34.88 -2.84 -0.49
N LEU A 41 35.59 -1.71 -0.49
CA LEU A 41 34.99 -0.41 -0.21
C LEU A 41 34.05 0.01 -1.35
N ILE A 42 34.42 -0.23 -2.60
CA ILE A 42 33.57 0.00 -3.78
C ILE A 42 32.32 -0.86 -3.69
N TRP A 43 32.44 -2.15 -3.39
CA TRP A 43 31.28 -3.03 -3.26
C TRP A 43 30.35 -2.64 -2.10
N ILE A 44 30.90 -2.22 -0.96
CA ILE A 44 30.10 -1.70 0.16
C ILE A 44 29.40 -0.39 -0.23
N ILE A 45 30.08 0.51 -0.93
CA ILE A 45 29.49 1.76 -1.43
C ILE A 45 28.40 1.43 -2.46
N GLU A 46 28.60 0.47 -3.36
CA GLU A 46 27.58 0.04 -4.31
C GLU A 46 26.39 -0.62 -3.62
N CYS A 47 26.59 -1.43 -2.57
CA CYS A 47 25.49 -1.97 -1.77
C CYS A 47 24.76 -0.88 -0.99
N ILE A 48 25.48 0.08 -0.39
CA ILE A 48 24.86 1.22 0.29
C ILE A 48 24.12 2.09 -0.71
N LEU A 49 24.70 2.38 -1.88
CA LEU A 49 24.05 3.13 -2.95
C LEU A 49 22.88 2.36 -3.56
N ALA A 50 22.90 1.03 -3.60
CA ALA A 50 21.77 0.22 -4.04
C ALA A 50 20.64 0.22 -3.00
N VAL A 51 20.97 0.17 -1.70
CA VAL A 51 20.01 0.31 -0.59
C VAL A 51 19.48 1.74 -0.48
N LEU A 52 20.30 2.74 -0.81
CA LEU A 52 19.91 4.14 -0.84
C LEU A 52 19.13 4.48 -2.12
N LYS A 53 19.45 3.90 -3.27
CA LYS A 53 18.66 3.99 -4.51
C LYS A 53 17.35 3.19 -4.44
N SER A 54 17.30 2.08 -3.69
CA SER A 54 16.03 1.44 -3.35
C SER A 54 15.24 2.23 -2.29
N ARG A 55 15.88 3.21 -1.65
CA ARG A 55 15.27 4.21 -0.76
C ARG A 55 15.03 5.56 -1.43
N ASP A 56 15.37 5.70 -2.71
CA ASP A 56 14.62 6.58 -3.62
C ASP A 56 13.27 5.87 -3.89
N PHE A 57 12.55 5.60 -2.79
CA PHE A 57 11.12 5.49 -2.74
C PHE A 57 10.70 6.84 -3.31
N GLU A 58 10.39 6.87 -4.59
CA GLU A 58 9.36 7.79 -5.05
C GLU A 58 8.21 7.50 -4.08
N ASP A 59 8.06 8.37 -3.08
CA ASP A 59 6.81 8.53 -2.37
C ASP A 59 5.83 8.72 -3.53
N TRP A 60 5.17 7.63 -3.93
CA TRP A 60 3.99 7.71 -4.75
C TRP A 60 3.02 8.45 -3.86
N VAL A 61 3.08 9.79 -3.94
CA VAL A 61 2.22 10.66 -3.15
C VAL A 61 0.85 10.42 -3.72
N MET A 62 0.14 9.48 -3.10
CA MET A 62 -1.21 9.10 -3.48
C MET A 62 -2.05 10.37 -3.45
N GLU A 63 -2.59 10.75 -4.62
CA GLU A 63 -3.30 12.01 -4.73
C GLU A 63 -4.57 11.95 -3.88
N ARG A 64 -4.71 12.95 -2.99
CA ARG A 64 -5.85 13.03 -2.08
C ARG A 64 -7.12 13.37 -2.87
N ILE A 65 -8.23 12.75 -2.47
CA ILE A 65 -9.54 13.06 -3.06
C ILE A 65 -9.91 14.50 -2.69
N ASN A 66 -10.05 15.34 -3.72
CA ASN A 66 -10.34 16.76 -3.56
C ASN A 66 -11.84 17.08 -3.47
N ASP A 67 -12.69 16.16 -3.92
CA ASP A 67 -14.15 16.28 -3.77
C ASP A 67 -14.57 16.12 -2.30
N PHE A 68 -15.21 17.14 -1.72
CA PHE A 68 -15.65 17.12 -0.31
C PHE A 68 -16.90 16.25 -0.03
N THR A 69 -17.48 15.59 -1.04
CA THR A 69 -18.61 14.67 -0.79
C THR A 69 -18.26 13.58 0.23
N TRP A 70 -17.01 13.10 0.27
CA TRP A 70 -16.56 12.13 1.27
C TRP A 70 -16.69 12.67 2.70
N ALA A 71 -16.37 13.95 2.92
CA ALA A 71 -16.43 14.57 4.23
C ALA A 71 -17.89 14.73 4.68
N LYS A 72 -18.76 15.16 3.76
CA LYS A 72 -20.21 15.19 3.98
C LYS A 72 -20.73 13.80 4.37
N HIS A 73 -20.36 12.77 3.61
CA HIS A 73 -20.83 11.39 3.84
C HIS A 73 -20.29 10.76 5.12
N LEU A 74 -19.09 11.14 5.59
CA LEU A 74 -18.62 10.73 6.92
C LEU A 74 -19.49 11.28 8.06
N VAL A 75 -20.09 12.46 7.87
CA VAL A 75 -20.94 13.12 8.87
C VAL A 75 -22.38 12.65 8.76
N THR A 76 -22.92 12.55 7.55
CA THR A 76 -24.34 12.27 7.30
C THR A 76 -24.63 10.79 7.08
N GLY A 77 -23.64 9.99 6.71
CA GLY A 77 -23.77 8.55 6.45
C GLY A 77 -23.76 7.73 7.73
N LYS A 78 -24.29 6.50 7.65
CA LYS A 78 -24.16 5.52 8.72
C LYS A 78 -22.83 4.80 8.57
N VAL A 79 -21.92 5.00 9.52
CA VAL A 79 -20.69 4.19 9.62
C VAL A 79 -21.09 2.74 9.89
N ILE A 80 -20.73 1.85 8.97
CA ILE A 80 -20.93 0.41 9.13
C ILE A 80 -19.80 -0.14 10.00
N GLU A 81 -18.56 0.21 9.65
CA GLU A 81 -17.37 -0.24 10.35
C GLU A 81 -16.17 0.67 10.07
N LYS A 82 -15.16 0.56 10.94
CA LYS A 82 -13.83 1.14 10.77
C LYS A 82 -12.83 0.01 10.93
N PHE A 83 -11.87 -0.08 10.04
CA PHE A 83 -10.87 -1.14 10.07
C PHE A 83 -9.53 -0.64 9.52
N THR A 84 -8.50 -1.45 9.68
CA THR A 84 -7.19 -1.22 9.08
C THR A 84 -7.06 -2.15 7.88
N PHE A 85 -6.59 -1.60 6.77
CA PHE A 85 -6.28 -2.32 5.55
C PHE A 85 -4.84 -1.98 5.16
N MET A 86 -3.92 -2.90 5.43
CA MET A 86 -2.48 -2.64 5.32
C MET A 86 -2.08 -1.39 6.14
N ASP A 87 -1.40 -0.41 5.57
CA ASP A 87 -1.05 0.86 6.23
C ASP A 87 -2.16 1.93 6.18
N PHE A 88 -3.34 1.59 5.66
CA PHE A 88 -4.45 2.50 5.53
C PHE A 88 -5.49 2.28 6.61
N ARG A 89 -6.02 3.37 7.13
CA ARG A 89 -7.27 3.35 7.89
C ARG A 89 -8.42 3.37 6.88
N ALA A 90 -9.35 2.43 7.00
CA ALA A 90 -10.53 2.35 6.15
C ALA A 90 -11.80 2.62 6.95
N VAL A 91 -12.77 3.30 6.31
CA VAL A 91 -14.09 3.56 6.88
C VAL A 91 -15.15 3.18 5.87
N SER A 92 -16.02 2.24 6.24
CA SER A 92 -17.16 1.84 5.43
C SER A 92 -18.42 2.58 5.85
N LEU A 93 -19.13 3.09 4.86
CA LEU A 93 -20.32 3.90 5.02
C LEU A 93 -21.50 3.26 4.27
N ASN A 94 -22.64 3.26 4.92
CA ASN A 94 -23.95 3.09 4.31
C ASN A 94 -24.56 4.48 4.18
N ILE A 95 -24.84 4.91 2.95
CA ILE A 95 -25.52 6.16 2.68
C ILE A 95 -27.00 5.82 2.47
N PRO A 96 -27.87 6.11 3.47
CA PRO A 96 -29.28 5.78 3.37
C PRO A 96 -29.91 6.57 2.22
N SER A 97 -30.81 5.92 1.49
CA SER A 97 -31.71 6.61 0.58
C SER A 97 -32.65 7.49 1.41
N THR A 98 -32.39 8.79 1.46
CA THR A 98 -33.38 9.77 1.92
C THR A 98 -34.43 9.99 0.84
N GLU A 99 -35.57 10.60 1.18
CA GLU A 99 -36.62 10.96 0.21
C GLU A 99 -36.05 11.77 -0.98
N ASP A 100 -34.99 12.55 -0.75
CA ASP A 100 -34.15 13.16 -1.79
C ASP A 100 -33.16 12.18 -2.44
N ARG A 101 -33.63 11.01 -2.90
CA ARG A 101 -32.81 9.99 -3.59
C ARG A 101 -32.02 10.58 -4.76
N HIS A 102 -32.56 11.63 -5.40
CA HIS A 102 -31.92 12.30 -6.53
C HIS A 102 -30.60 13.01 -6.16
N LEU A 103 -30.36 13.31 -4.88
CA LEU A 103 -29.18 14.07 -4.43
C LEU A 103 -27.99 13.21 -3.99
N ASN A 104 -28.21 11.92 -3.66
CA ASN A 104 -27.15 11.04 -3.17
C ASN A 104 -27.10 9.76 -3.99
N ARG A 105 -26.25 9.73 -5.03
CA ARG A 105 -26.01 8.54 -5.89
C ARG A 105 -25.34 7.36 -5.18
N TYR A 106 -24.92 7.50 -3.93
CA TYR A 106 -24.11 6.52 -3.22
C TYR A 106 -25.00 5.62 -2.36
N ARG A 107 -24.79 4.30 -2.44
CA ARG A 107 -25.39 3.31 -1.54
C ARG A 107 -24.39 2.86 -0.47
N TYR A 108 -23.22 2.40 -0.91
CA TYR A 108 -22.10 2.05 -0.04
C TYR A 108 -20.82 2.76 -0.50
N ARG A 109 -19.95 3.06 0.45
CA ARG A 109 -18.68 3.75 0.20
C ARG A 109 -17.63 3.29 1.19
N ILE A 110 -16.44 2.91 0.72
CA ILE A 110 -15.27 2.65 1.57
C ILE A 110 -14.22 3.72 1.26
N LEU A 111 -13.83 4.46 2.29
CA LEU A 111 -12.81 5.50 2.21
C LEU A 111 -11.50 4.99 2.82
N PHE A 112 -10.41 5.11 2.09
CA PHE A 112 -9.07 4.71 2.53
C PHE A 112 -8.22 5.94 2.81
N PHE A 113 -7.74 6.05 4.04
CA PHE A 113 -6.94 7.15 4.56
C PHE A 113 -5.52 6.67 4.82
N PRO A 114 -4.49 7.35 4.30
CA PRO A 114 -3.12 7.08 4.71
C PRO A 114 -2.94 7.23 6.21
N LYS A 115 -1.94 6.55 6.76
CA LYS A 115 -1.62 6.61 8.19
C LYS A 115 -1.34 8.05 8.64
N GLY A 116 -2.01 8.49 9.70
CA GLY A 116 -1.86 9.84 10.25
C GLY A 116 -2.60 10.94 9.47
N GLU A 117 -3.28 10.59 8.38
CA GLU A 117 -3.97 11.54 7.52
C GLU A 117 -5.50 11.54 7.73
N ASN A 118 -6.11 12.70 7.49
CA ASN A 118 -7.55 12.92 7.62
C ASN A 118 -8.26 13.07 6.27
N ARG A 119 -7.53 12.98 5.16
CA ARG A 119 -8.08 13.01 3.80
C ARG A 119 -7.91 11.65 3.14
N PRO A 120 -8.94 11.10 2.51
CA PRO A 120 -8.82 9.83 1.81
C PRO A 120 -8.06 10.00 0.49
N VAL A 121 -7.35 8.97 0.08
CA VAL A 121 -6.67 8.89 -1.22
C VAL A 121 -7.39 7.97 -2.20
N LEU A 122 -8.20 7.06 -1.69
CA LEU A 122 -9.02 6.15 -2.47
C LEU A 122 -10.42 6.06 -1.88
N SER A 123 -11.40 5.99 -2.77
CA SER A 123 -12.79 5.76 -2.43
C SER A 123 -13.37 4.74 -3.41
N LEU A 124 -13.87 3.63 -2.87
CA LEU A 124 -14.54 2.59 -3.64
C LEU A 124 -16.01 2.60 -3.29
N ASN A 125 -16.88 2.61 -4.30
CA ASN A 125 -18.27 2.94 -4.09
C ASN A 125 -19.21 2.02 -4.86
N LEU A 126 -20.35 1.74 -4.24
CA LEU A 126 -21.54 1.25 -4.91
C LEU A 126 -22.45 2.45 -5.14
N GLU A 127 -22.59 2.86 -6.40
CA GLU A 127 -23.44 3.96 -6.84
C GLU A 127 -24.70 3.43 -7.53
N PHE A 128 -25.76 4.23 -7.55
CA PHE A 128 -26.95 3.97 -8.37
C PHE A 128 -27.16 5.11 -9.35
N SER A 129 -27.60 4.77 -10.57
CA SER A 129 -28.00 5.74 -11.58
C SER A 129 -29.47 6.14 -11.43
N ILE A 130 -29.83 7.22 -12.13
CA ILE A 130 -31.22 7.68 -12.23
C ILE A 130 -32.13 6.59 -12.85
N LEU A 131 -31.57 5.71 -13.69
CA LEU A 131 -32.29 4.62 -14.34
C LEU A 131 -32.34 3.33 -13.50
N GLY A 132 -31.85 3.35 -12.25
CA GLY A 132 -31.91 2.22 -11.33
C GLY A 132 -30.76 1.22 -11.44
N ALA A 133 -29.87 1.36 -12.43
CA ALA A 133 -28.67 0.51 -12.53
C ALA A 133 -27.65 0.85 -11.43
N TYR A 134 -26.96 -0.17 -10.92
CA TYR A 134 -25.94 -0.03 -9.89
C TYR A 134 -24.53 -0.18 -10.48
N PHE A 135 -23.60 0.61 -9.97
CA PHE A 135 -22.23 0.67 -10.49
C PHE A 135 -21.22 0.57 -9.36
N LEU A 136 -20.20 -0.24 -9.58
CA LEU A 136 -18.98 -0.26 -8.80
C LEU A 136 -18.03 0.77 -9.41
N THR A 137 -17.65 1.74 -8.58
CA THR A 137 -16.85 2.88 -9.00
C THR A 137 -15.64 3.08 -8.10
N GLU A 138 -14.64 3.74 -8.66
CA GLU A 138 -13.40 4.12 -8.00
C GLU A 138 -13.18 5.62 -8.13
N GLN A 139 -12.69 6.24 -7.06
CA GLN A 139 -12.26 7.63 -7.06
C GLN A 139 -10.91 7.76 -6.37
N SER A 140 -9.95 8.38 -7.07
CA SER A 140 -8.60 8.69 -6.61
C SER A 140 -8.21 10.08 -7.14
N GLY A 141 -7.61 10.93 -6.30
CA GLY A 141 -7.32 12.32 -6.69
C GLY A 141 -8.56 13.06 -7.22
N GLN A 142 -8.49 13.48 -8.48
CA GLN A 142 -9.61 14.09 -9.23
C GLN A 142 -10.38 13.11 -10.12
N ALA A 143 -9.88 11.89 -10.29
CA ALA A 143 -10.44 10.91 -11.21
C ALA A 143 -11.61 10.16 -10.58
N HIS A 144 -12.64 9.87 -11.38
CA HIS A 144 -13.77 9.01 -11.01
C HIS A 144 -14.04 8.05 -12.17
N HIS A 145 -14.02 6.76 -11.89
CA HIS A 145 -14.09 5.70 -12.89
C HIS A 145 -15.21 4.72 -12.55
N THR A 146 -16.07 4.44 -13.53
CA THR A 146 -16.99 3.30 -13.48
C THR A 146 -16.25 2.05 -13.91
N LEU A 147 -16.18 1.05 -13.03
CA LEU A 147 -15.43 -0.18 -13.27
C LEU A 147 -16.33 -1.32 -13.72
N LYS A 148 -17.52 -1.42 -13.13
CA LYS A 148 -18.46 -2.52 -13.41
C LYS A 148 -19.89 -2.13 -13.11
N GLU A 149 -20.81 -2.47 -14.00
CA GLU A 149 -22.24 -2.48 -13.71
C GLU A 149 -22.60 -3.77 -12.96
N VAL A 150 -23.48 -3.67 -11.97
CA VAL A 150 -23.96 -4.79 -11.17
C VAL A 150 -25.47 -4.78 -11.09
N ASP A 151 -26.05 -5.97 -10.97
CA ASP A 151 -27.48 -6.12 -10.77
C ASP A 151 -27.94 -5.47 -9.46
N GLU A 152 -29.22 -5.14 -9.40
CA GLU A 152 -29.82 -4.38 -8.32
C GLU A 152 -29.60 -5.06 -6.95
N GLY A 153 -29.06 -4.33 -5.98
CA GLY A 153 -29.07 -4.75 -4.57
C GLY A 153 -27.86 -5.56 -4.07
N LEU A 154 -26.67 -5.35 -4.63
CA LEU A 154 -25.43 -5.96 -4.11
C LEU A 154 -25.33 -5.80 -2.58
N ALA A 155 -25.24 -6.93 -1.87
CA ALA A 155 -25.13 -6.94 -0.42
C ALA A 155 -23.83 -6.26 0.03
N TYR A 156 -23.84 -5.68 1.24
CA TYR A 156 -22.66 -4.98 1.75
C TYR A 156 -21.42 -5.87 1.80
N GLU A 157 -21.56 -7.14 2.21
CA GLU A 157 -20.43 -8.07 2.30
C GLU A 157 -19.81 -8.37 0.94
N ASP A 158 -20.61 -8.48 -0.12
CA ASP A 158 -20.11 -8.73 -1.46
C ASP A 158 -19.47 -7.48 -2.07
N PHE A 159 -20.06 -6.31 -1.81
CA PHE A 159 -19.45 -5.02 -2.11
C PHE A 159 -18.10 -4.87 -1.39
N LYS A 160 -18.02 -5.20 -0.10
CA LYS A 160 -16.80 -5.09 0.70
C LYS A 160 -15.72 -6.01 0.15
N LYS A 161 -16.02 -7.27 -0.14
CA LYS A 161 -15.07 -8.20 -0.75
C LYS A 161 -14.49 -7.65 -2.04
N TRP A 162 -15.35 -7.19 -2.96
CA TRP A 162 -14.91 -6.56 -4.19
C TRP A 162 -14.02 -5.33 -3.92
N ALA A 163 -14.44 -4.46 -3.00
CA ALA A 163 -13.73 -3.23 -2.70
C ALA A 163 -12.34 -3.53 -2.12
N LEU A 164 -12.20 -4.52 -1.25
CA LEU A 164 -10.89 -4.88 -0.69
C LEU A 164 -9.96 -5.43 -1.77
N THR A 165 -10.42 -6.34 -2.63
CA THR A 165 -9.62 -6.82 -3.77
C THR A 165 -9.20 -5.67 -4.68
N ARG A 166 -10.12 -4.75 -5.00
CA ARG A 166 -9.78 -3.59 -5.82
C ARG A 166 -8.80 -2.64 -5.13
N ALA A 167 -8.89 -2.50 -3.80
CA ALA A 167 -7.96 -1.68 -3.04
C ALA A 167 -6.53 -2.26 -3.04
N GLU A 168 -6.36 -3.59 -3.06
CA GLU A 168 -5.04 -4.23 -3.23
C GLU A 168 -4.38 -3.78 -4.54
N GLU A 169 -5.16 -3.74 -5.62
CA GLU A 169 -4.68 -3.30 -6.94
C GLU A 169 -4.41 -1.79 -6.97
N SER A 170 -5.33 -0.97 -6.45
CA SER A 170 -5.26 0.48 -6.62
C SER A 170 -4.28 1.15 -5.67
N LEU A 171 -4.05 0.57 -4.50
CA LEU A 171 -3.11 1.13 -3.52
C LEU A 171 -1.66 0.69 -3.74
N HIS A 172 -1.37 -0.15 -4.77
CA HIS A 172 -0.05 -0.64 -5.17
C HIS A 172 0.95 -0.67 -4.01
N ILE A 173 0.71 -1.58 -3.07
CA ILE A 173 1.66 -1.83 -2.00
C ILE A 173 2.53 -3.01 -2.44
N ASP A 174 3.70 -2.69 -3.01
CA ASP A 174 4.80 -3.65 -3.19
C ASP A 174 5.48 -3.95 -1.85
#